data_AF-A0A7I9YHL8-F1
#
_entry.id   AF-A0A7I9YHL8-F1
#
_cell.length_a   1.000
_cell.length_b   1.000
_cell.length_c   1.000
_cell.angle_alpha   90.00
_cell.angle_beta   90.00
_cell.angle_gamma   90.00
#
_symmetry.space_group_name_H-M   'P 1'
#
loop_
_entity.id
_entity.type
_entity.pdbx_description
1 polymer ?
#
loop_
_entity_poly.entity_id
_entity_poly.type
_entity_poly.pdbx_seq_one_letter_code
_entity_poly.pdbx_strand_id
1 'polypeptide(L)'
;MLTLLAEVGDSAEHPIPVGIETDRGLWVGALRETGRAIYPINPLAASRYRARYALSGAKSDATDAVLLANIIRTDPDAHRRLPSTPS
;
A
#
# COMPACT_ATOMS: atom_id res chain seq x y z
N MET A 1 7.97 -5.72 -11.18
CA MET A 1 6.83 -5.36 -10.31
C MET A 1 5.52 -5.94 -10.84
N LEU A 2 5.06 -5.57 -12.04
CA LEU A 2 3.80 -6.08 -12.59
C LEU A 2 3.74 -7.62 -12.73
N THR A 3 4.85 -8.27 -13.10
CA THR A 3 4.95 -9.74 -13.16
C THR A 3 4.74 -10.42 -11.80
N LEU A 4 5.34 -9.87 -10.74
CA LEU A 4 5.19 -10.39 -9.37
C LEU A 4 3.74 -10.24 -8.87
N LEU A 5 3.07 -9.15 -9.25
CA LEU A 5 1.67 -8.93 -8.93
C LEU A 5 0.77 -9.93 -9.68
N ALA A 6 1.04 -10.16 -10.97
CA ALA A 6 0.29 -11.12 -11.77
C ALA A 6 0.39 -12.56 -11.22
N GLU A 7 1.58 -12.96 -10.73
CA GLU A 7 1.80 -14.26 -10.08
C GLU A 7 0.93 -14.48 -8.83
N VAL A 8 0.56 -13.40 -8.14
CA VAL A 8 -0.32 -13.45 -6.96
C VAL A 8 -1.78 -13.09 -7.27
N GLY A 9 -2.17 -13.10 -8.55
CA GLY A 9 -3.54 -12.94 -9.01
C GLY A 9 -3.97 -11.51 -9.35
N ASP A 10 -3.04 -10.56 -9.43
CA ASP A 10 -3.33 -9.20 -9.93
C ASP A 10 -3.73 -9.24 -11.40
N SER A 11 -4.84 -8.61 -11.73
CA SER A 11 -5.31 -8.45 -13.11
C SER A 11 -6.04 -7.11 -13.28
N ALA A 12 -6.31 -6.74 -14.53
CA ALA A 12 -7.12 -5.55 -14.80
C ALA A 12 -8.55 -5.67 -14.23
N GLU A 13 -9.10 -6.89 -14.16
CA GLU A 13 -10.43 -7.16 -13.59
C GLU A 13 -10.41 -7.22 -12.05
N HIS A 14 -9.29 -7.70 -11.48
CA HIS A 14 -9.09 -7.85 -10.05
C HIS A 14 -7.79 -7.18 -9.59
N PRO A 15 -7.72 -5.84 -9.64
CA PRO A 15 -6.50 -5.13 -9.31
C PRO A 15 -6.26 -5.16 -7.79
N ILE A 16 -5.08 -5.62 -7.39
CA ILE A 16 -4.64 -5.68 -6.00
C ILE A 16 -4.42 -4.25 -5.47
N PRO A 17 -5.03 -3.89 -4.32
CA PRO A 17 -4.78 -2.62 -3.66
C PRO A 17 -3.32 -2.41 -3.26
N VAL A 18 -2.86 -1.16 -3.32
CA VAL A 18 -1.47 -0.80 -3.00
C VAL A 18 -1.41 0.19 -1.84
N GLY A 19 -0.54 -0.08 -0.88
CA GLY A 19 -0.23 0.81 0.25
C GLY A 19 1.14 1.44 0.08
N ILE A 20 1.20 2.75 0.28
CA ILE A 20 2.44 3.52 0.17
C ILE A 20 2.60 4.41 1.40
N GLU A 21 3.80 4.52 1.97
CA GLU A 21 4.06 5.40 3.14
C GLU A 21 4.02 6.91 2.79
N THR A 22 3.59 7.26 1.57
CA THR A 22 3.60 8.60 0.96
C THR A 22 5.00 9.05 0.57
N ASP A 23 5.25 9.09 -0.73
CA ASP A 23 6.16 10.02 -1.38
C ASP A 23 5.48 10.56 -2.65
N ARG A 24 5.29 11.87 -2.72
CA ARG A 24 4.70 12.49 -3.92
C ARG A 24 5.66 12.25 -5.08
N GLY A 25 5.17 11.84 -6.25
CA GLY A 25 6.04 11.63 -7.40
C GLY A 25 5.43 10.81 -8.54
N LEU A 26 6.24 10.56 -9.56
CA LEU A 26 5.85 9.88 -10.82
C LEU A 26 5.26 8.48 -10.58
N TRP A 27 5.71 7.77 -9.55
CA TRP A 27 5.22 6.43 -9.21
C TRP A 27 3.75 6.40 -8.79
N VAL A 28 3.30 7.40 -8.03
CA VAL A 28 1.88 7.51 -7.65
C VAL A 28 1.02 7.75 -8.89
N GLY A 29 1.50 8.56 -9.84
CA GLY A 29 0.84 8.78 -11.12
C GLY A 29 0.68 7.48 -11.92
N ALA A 30 1.79 6.78 -12.16
CA ALA A 30 1.80 5.51 -12.90
C ALA A 30 0.92 4.43 -12.25
N LEU A 31 0.93 4.33 -10.91
CA LEU A 31 0.05 3.39 -10.20
C LEU A 31 -1.43 3.77 -10.36
N ARG A 32 -1.77 5.06 -10.34
CA ARG A 32 -3.16 5.52 -10.50
C ARG A 32 -3.72 5.19 -11.89
N GLU A 33 -2.91 5.23 -12.93
CA GLU A 33 -3.30 4.85 -14.30
C GLU A 33 -3.73 3.38 -14.41
N THR A 34 -3.29 2.51 -13.48
CA THR A 34 -3.71 1.10 -13.47
C THR A 34 -5.12 0.86 -12.91
N GLY A 35 -5.82 1.89 -12.43
CA GLY A 35 -7.17 1.79 -11.87
C GLY A 35 -7.27 1.15 -10.48
N ARG A 36 -6.17 0.62 -9.94
CA ARG A 36 -6.14 -0.02 -8.61
C ARG A 36 -6.43 0.95 -7.46
N ALA A 37 -6.85 0.40 -6.32
CA ALA A 37 -6.98 1.18 -5.11
C ALA A 37 -5.61 1.53 -4.53
N ILE A 38 -5.39 2.80 -4.20
CA ILE A 38 -4.12 3.28 -3.64
C ILE A 38 -4.41 3.95 -2.31
N TYR A 39 -3.74 3.48 -1.27
CA TYR A 39 -3.86 3.97 0.10
C TYR A 39 -2.55 4.63 0.53
N PRO A 40 -2.52 5.97 0.63
CA PRO A 40 -1.42 6.66 1.27
C PRO A 40 -1.53 6.43 2.78
N ILE A 41 -0.56 5.72 3.33
CA ILE A 41 -0.44 5.45 4.75
C ILE A 41 0.49 6.51 5.33
N ASN A 42 -0.01 7.29 6.28
CA ASN A 42 0.80 8.28 6.98
C ASN A 42 1.94 7.57 7.75
N PRO A 43 3.21 8.01 7.66
CA PRO A 43 4.32 7.38 8.37
C PRO A 43 4.14 7.26 9.89
N LEU A 44 3.46 8.22 10.52
CA LEU A 44 3.10 8.17 11.95
C LEU A 44 2.01 7.13 12.23
N ALA A 45 1.08 6.90 11.30
CA ALA A 45 0.14 5.79 11.43
C ALA A 45 0.88 4.45 11.29
N ALA A 46 1.75 4.30 10.28
CA ALA A 46 2.56 3.11 10.09
C ALA A 46 3.44 2.79 11.31
N SER A 47 4.04 3.79 11.96
CA SER A 47 4.81 3.58 13.19
C SER A 47 3.96 3.07 14.35
N ARG A 48 2.70 3.54 14.49
CA ARG A 48 1.75 3.03 15.48
C ARG A 48 1.29 1.59 15.21
N TYR A 49 1.12 1.21 13.94
CA TYR A 49 0.88 -0.19 13.60
C TYR A 49 2.13 -1.04 13.92
N ARG A 50 3.32 -0.56 13.59
CA ARG A 50 4.58 -1.26 13.86
C ARG A 50 4.79 -1.50 15.36
N ALA A 51 4.54 -0.49 16.19
CA ALA A 51 4.63 -0.60 17.65
C ALA A 51 3.64 -1.63 18.25
N ARG A 52 2.55 -1.98 17.56
CA ARG A 52 1.63 -3.04 17.99
C ARG A 52 2.15 -4.45 17.72
N TYR A 53 3.06 -4.63 16.75
CA TYR A 53 3.49 -5.94 16.27
C TYR A 53 4.98 -6.24 16.46
N ALA A 54 5.82 -5.24 16.73
CA ALA A 54 7.28 -5.40 16.85
C ALA A 54 7.81 -4.88 18.20
N LEU A 55 8.43 -5.76 18.99
CA LEU A 55 9.14 -5.44 20.23
C LEU A 55 10.65 -5.15 20.00
N SER A 56 11.16 -5.32 18.79
CA SER A 56 12.57 -5.10 18.43
C SER A 56 12.70 -4.06 17.31
N GLY A 57 13.72 -3.20 17.42
CA GLY A 57 13.84 -1.96 16.64
C GLY A 57 14.45 -2.09 15.24
N ALA A 58 14.72 -3.30 14.74
CA ALA A 58 15.30 -3.48 13.42
C ALA A 58 14.22 -3.33 12.32
N LYS A 59 14.32 -2.25 11.53
CA LYS A 59 13.45 -1.96 10.37
C LYS A 59 14.09 -2.54 9.10
N SER A 60 13.31 -3.25 8.28
CA SER A 60 13.70 -3.67 6.93
C SER A 60 12.60 -3.35 5.92
N ASP A 61 12.97 -3.11 4.66
CA ASP A 61 12.01 -2.80 3.59
C ASP A 61 10.98 -3.92 3.38
N ALA A 62 11.41 -5.19 3.51
CA ALA A 62 10.51 -6.34 3.40
C ALA A 62 9.47 -6.37 4.54
N THR A 63 9.89 -6.12 5.78
CA THR A 63 8.97 -6.03 6.92
C THR A 63 8.02 -4.85 6.80
N ASP A 64 8.45 -3.75 6.18
CA ASP A 64 7.60 -2.58 5.95
C ASP A 64 6.55 -2.86 4.87
N ALA A 65 6.93 -3.53 3.78
CA ALA A 65 5.98 -3.95 2.74
C ALA A 65 4.88 -4.86 3.32
N VAL A 66 5.27 -5.84 4.15
CA VAL A 66 4.32 -6.73 4.85
C VAL A 66 3.42 -5.94 5.81
N LEU A 67 3.97 -4.97 6.54
CA LEU A 67 3.19 -4.11 7.42
C LEU A 67 2.13 -3.32 6.65
N LEU A 68 2.51 -2.66 5.55
CA LEU A 68 1.59 -1.87 4.73
C LEU A 68 0.51 -2.72 4.08
N ALA A 69 0.87 -3.91 3.59
CA ALA A 69 -0.10 -4.86 3.04
C ALA A 69 -1.11 -5.30 4.11
N ASN A 70 -0.64 -5.58 5.33
CA ASN A 70 -1.52 -5.96 6.44
C ASN A 70 -2.46 -4.83 6.86
N ILE A 71 -1.99 -3.59 6.93
CA ILE A 71 -2.83 -2.42 7.24
C ILE A 71 -4.00 -2.32 6.26
N ILE A 72 -3.76 -2.47 4.96
CA ILE A 72 -4.84 -2.41 3.95
C ILE A 72 -5.76 -3.61 4.05
N ARG A 73 -5.20 -4.80 4.32
CA ARG A 73 -5.98 -6.02 4.43
C ARG A 73 -6.94 -6.00 5.62
N THR A 74 -6.54 -5.40 6.75
CA THR A 74 -7.32 -5.43 8.00
C THR A 74 -8.13 -4.17 8.23
N ASP A 75 -7.59 -3.00 7.88
CA ASP A 75 -8.16 -1.71 8.26
C ASP A 75 -8.33 -0.74 7.06
N PRO A 76 -8.84 -1.19 5.89
CA PRO A 76 -8.92 -0.34 4.71
C PRO A 76 -9.77 0.92 4.95
N ASP A 77 -10.87 0.79 5.70
CA ASP A 77 -11.79 1.89 6.00
C ASP A 77 -11.20 2.95 6.95
N ALA A 78 -10.13 2.60 7.68
CA ALA A 78 -9.39 3.55 8.50
C ALA A 78 -8.48 4.46 7.67
N HIS A 79 -8.29 4.17 6.38
CA HIS A 79 -7.39 4.87 5.48
C HIS A 79 -8.13 5.41 4.25
N ARG A 80 -7.95 6.71 3.98
CA ARG A 80 -8.57 7.34 2.81
C ARG A 80 -7.86 6.89 1.54
N ARG A 81 -8.58 6.21 0.64
CA ARG A 81 -8.13 5.92 -0.73
C ARG A 81 -7.87 7.23 -1.49
N LEU A 82 -6.81 7.26 -2.32
CA LEU A 82 -6.68 8.33 -3.31
C LEU A 82 -7.89 8.33 -4.26
N PRO A 83 -8.37 9.51 -4.69
CA PRO A 83 -9.41 9.58 -5.70
C PRO A 83 -8.98 8.80 -6.95
N SER A 84 -9.89 8.00 -7.50
CA SER A 84 -9.72 7.53 -8.88
C SER A 84 -9.58 8.74 -9.79
N THR A 85 -8.60 8.73 -10.69
CA THR A 85 -8.50 9.79 -11.70
C THR A 85 -9.79 9.75 -12.53
N PRO A 86 -10.54 10.87 -12.68
CA PRO A 86 -11.65 10.90 -13.62
C PRO A 86 -11.07 10.68 -15.02
N SER A 87 -11.67 9.74 -15.75
CA SER A 87 -11.38 9.55 -17.18
C SER A 87 -11.65 10.82 -17.98
#